data_AF-A0A7X9M3K8-F1
#
_entry.id   AF-A0A7X9M3K8-F1
#
_cell.length_a   1.000
_cell.length_b   1.000
_cell.length_c   1.000
_cell.angle_alpha   90.00
_cell.angle_beta   90.00
_cell.angle_gamma   90.00
#
_symmetry.space_group_name_H-M   'P 1'
#
loop_
_entity.id
_entity.type
_entity.pdbx_description
1 polymer ?
#
loop_
_entity_poly.entity_id
_entity_poly.type
_entity_poly.pdbx_seq_one_letter_code
_entity_poly.pdbx_strand_id
1 'polypeptide(L)'
;MKKIFALIITCLALVAVGTATFVYNNNYDNNDNLTVSNIHNKVVFGKTTKKDLENLYGKPTEVNNNHKSVNKTFDYWNDFEGGVDYMLEDNTDYWETVRIYEPALKKQAKMKIYDYDSYLEYKGKNLGVNYVRFYLNKNIVYGLQFGKNITNDKIAKKDKYLKRLY
;
A
#
# COMPACT_ATOMS: atom_id res chain seq x y z
N MET A 1 62.78 -15.25 29.20
CA MET A 1 61.88 -14.22 29.75
C MET A 1 62.01 -12.94 28.92
N LYS A 2 61.04 -12.64 28.04
CA LYS A 2 60.79 -11.34 27.34
C LYS A 2 59.80 -11.45 26.14
N LYS A 3 58.87 -12.42 26.14
CA LYS A 3 57.86 -12.54 25.06
C LYS A 3 56.46 -12.94 25.56
N ILE A 4 56.06 -12.49 26.75
CA ILE A 4 54.72 -12.76 27.32
C ILE A 4 53.92 -11.47 27.60
N PHE A 5 54.52 -10.28 27.46
CA PHE A 5 53.87 -9.01 27.83
C PHE A 5 53.37 -8.16 26.67
N ALA A 6 53.19 -8.74 25.48
CA ALA A 6 52.63 -8.03 24.32
C ALA A 6 51.33 -8.67 23.80
N LEU A 7 50.58 -9.36 24.66
CA LEU A 7 49.33 -10.05 24.29
C LEU A 7 48.15 -9.71 25.22
N ILE A 8 48.23 -8.57 25.90
CA ILE A 8 47.17 -8.10 26.83
C ILE A 8 46.55 -6.75 26.36
N ILE A 9 47.09 -6.10 25.32
CA ILE A 9 46.52 -4.87 24.74
C ILE A 9 45.93 -5.17 23.36
N THR A 10 45.10 -6.19 23.28
CA THR A 10 44.26 -6.45 22.08
C THR A 10 42.94 -7.13 22.45
N CYS A 11 42.56 -7.08 23.74
CA CYS A 11 41.30 -7.62 24.26
C CYS A 11 40.29 -6.53 24.70
N LEU A 12 40.52 -5.26 24.35
CA LEU A 12 39.68 -4.13 24.80
C LEU A 12 39.20 -3.20 23.67
N ALA A 13 39.17 -3.68 22.42
CA ALA A 13 38.70 -2.89 21.28
C ALA A 13 37.70 -3.63 20.37
N LEU A 14 37.02 -4.67 20.89
CA LEU A 14 36.03 -5.45 20.12
C LEU A 14 34.69 -5.64 20.83
N VAL A 15 34.49 -4.98 21.97
CA VAL A 15 33.25 -5.08 22.75
C VAL A 15 32.82 -3.69 23.19
N ALA A 16 32.39 -2.84 22.25
CA ALA A 16 31.40 -1.80 22.50
C ALA A 16 31.07 -1.03 21.20
N VAL A 17 29.78 -1.03 20.86
CA VAL A 17 29.05 0.01 20.10
C VAL A 17 29.40 0.15 18.61
N GLY A 18 28.53 -0.12 17.65
CA GLY A 18 27.12 -0.40 17.74
C GLY A 18 26.68 -1.21 16.54
N THR A 19 26.02 -2.33 16.82
CA THR A 19 24.92 -2.75 15.97
C THR A 19 23.93 -1.60 15.98
N ALA A 20 24.05 -0.72 14.98
CA ALA A 20 22.91 0.00 14.47
C ALA A 20 21.97 -1.07 13.93
N THR A 21 21.23 -1.71 14.84
CA THR A 21 19.94 -2.27 14.49
C THR A 21 19.20 -1.09 13.91
N PHE A 22 19.15 -1.08 12.58
CA PHE A 22 18.16 -0.35 11.83
C PHE A 22 16.83 -0.94 12.28
N VAL A 23 16.36 -0.47 13.44
CA VAL A 23 14.96 -0.52 13.79
C VAL A 23 14.35 0.38 12.73
N TYR A 24 14.01 -0.21 11.59
CA TYR A 24 13.03 0.34 10.70
C TYR A 24 11.78 0.40 11.55
N ASN A 25 11.67 1.50 12.29
CA ASN A 25 10.54 1.79 13.12
C ASN A 25 9.45 2.06 12.10
N ASN A 26 8.75 0.99 11.74
CA ASN A 26 7.47 0.99 11.07
C ASN A 26 6.49 1.65 12.04
N ASN A 27 6.71 2.95 12.31
CA ASN A 27 5.67 3.86 12.75
C ASN A 27 4.76 4.05 11.53
N TYR A 28 4.11 2.96 11.13
CA TYR A 28 2.83 3.04 10.47
C TYR A 28 2.00 3.85 11.45
N ASP A 29 1.68 5.09 11.07
CA ASP A 29 0.65 5.83 11.77
C ASP A 29 -0.51 4.85 11.93
N ASN A 30 -0.87 4.58 13.19
CA ASN A 30 -1.89 3.62 13.59
C ASN A 30 -3.27 4.18 13.22
N ASN A 31 -3.46 4.53 11.95
CA ASN A 31 -4.72 5.05 11.48
C ASN A 31 -5.65 3.87 11.37
N ASP A 32 -6.45 3.70 12.42
CA ASP A 32 -7.42 2.62 12.51
C ASP A 32 -8.45 2.66 11.36
N ASN A 33 -8.48 3.75 10.58
CA ASN A 33 -9.34 3.91 9.42
C ASN A 33 -8.87 3.21 8.13
N LEU A 34 -7.62 2.76 8.01
CA LEU A 34 -7.16 2.08 6.79
C LEU A 34 -7.68 0.63 6.74
N THR A 35 -8.89 0.46 6.20
CA THR A 35 -9.55 -0.83 5.96
C THR A 35 -10.12 -0.86 4.53
N VAL A 36 -10.32 -2.06 3.98
CA VAL A 36 -10.94 -2.23 2.64
C VAL A 36 -12.31 -1.53 2.57
N SER A 37 -13.13 -1.72 3.61
CA SER A 37 -14.45 -1.06 3.71
C SER A 37 -14.38 0.46 3.75
N ASN A 38 -13.41 1.03 4.49
CA ASN A 38 -13.28 2.48 4.58
C ASN A 38 -12.72 3.08 3.31
N ILE A 39 -11.85 2.36 2.58
CA ILE A 39 -11.39 2.77 1.26
C ILE A 39 -12.58 2.90 0.32
N HIS A 40 -13.41 1.86 0.23
CA HIS A 40 -14.65 1.87 -0.54
C HIS A 40 -15.56 3.07 -0.19
N ASN A 41 -15.76 3.33 1.10
CA ASN A 41 -16.72 4.34 1.54
C ASN A 41 -16.23 5.79 1.35
N LYS A 42 -14.92 6.02 1.49
CA LYS A 42 -14.34 7.37 1.57
C LYS A 42 -13.64 7.81 0.29
N VAL A 43 -13.08 6.90 -0.49
CA VAL A 43 -12.39 7.25 -1.74
C VAL A 43 -13.42 7.43 -2.86
N VAL A 44 -13.32 8.55 -3.58
CA VAL A 44 -14.13 8.86 -4.75
C VAL A 44 -13.19 9.01 -5.93
N PHE A 45 -13.23 8.05 -6.86
CA PHE A 45 -12.38 8.06 -8.04
C PHE A 45 -12.62 9.29 -8.91
N GLY A 46 -11.53 9.92 -9.34
CA GLY A 46 -11.55 11.15 -10.10
C GLY A 46 -11.81 12.42 -9.29
N LYS A 47 -11.91 12.32 -7.96
CA LYS A 47 -12.08 13.46 -7.05
C LYS A 47 -11.11 13.44 -5.88
N THR A 48 -10.91 12.28 -5.24
CA THR A 48 -9.98 12.14 -4.12
C THR A 48 -8.56 12.47 -4.57
N THR A 49 -7.90 13.33 -3.82
CA THR A 49 -6.52 13.76 -4.11
C THR A 49 -5.50 13.01 -3.25
N LYS A 50 -4.22 13.10 -3.61
CA LYS A 50 -3.10 12.67 -2.76
C LYS A 50 -3.21 13.23 -1.33
N LYS A 51 -3.51 14.53 -1.20
CA LYS A 51 -3.65 15.19 0.11
C LYS A 51 -4.81 14.61 0.91
N ASP A 52 -5.90 14.26 0.26
CA ASP A 52 -7.04 13.62 0.93
C ASP A 52 -6.66 12.22 1.44
N LEU A 53 -5.92 11.42 0.66
CA LEU A 53 -5.39 10.14 1.13
C LEU A 53 -4.45 10.31 2.32
N GLU A 54 -3.58 11.32 2.28
CA GLU A 54 -2.68 11.64 3.40
C GLU A 54 -3.44 12.04 4.66
N ASN A 55 -4.51 12.83 4.53
CA ASN A 55 -5.38 13.19 5.65
C ASN A 55 -6.17 11.98 6.18
N LEU A 56 -6.62 11.09 5.29
CA LEU A 56 -7.46 9.95 5.63
C LEU A 56 -6.68 8.81 6.26
N TYR A 57 -5.45 8.56 5.81
CA TYR A 57 -4.69 7.33 6.09
C TYR A 57 -3.27 7.60 6.62
N GLY A 58 -2.83 8.86 6.71
CA GLY A 58 -1.47 9.21 7.10
C GLY A 58 -0.50 9.19 5.91
N LYS A 59 0.80 9.15 6.19
CA LYS A 59 1.80 9.11 5.12
C LYS A 59 1.82 7.75 4.41
N PRO A 60 1.95 7.71 3.06
CA PRO A 60 2.14 6.46 2.35
C PRO A 60 3.46 5.80 2.75
N THR A 61 3.49 4.47 2.72
CA THR A 61 4.69 3.67 2.94
C THR A 61 5.64 3.75 1.74
N GLU A 62 5.09 3.89 0.53
CA GLU A 62 5.87 4.07 -0.69
C GLU A 62 5.22 5.10 -1.61
N VAL A 63 6.05 5.87 -2.30
CA VAL A 63 5.63 6.77 -3.36
C VAL A 63 6.48 6.46 -4.59
N ASN A 64 5.83 6.06 -5.69
CA ASN A 64 6.50 5.86 -6.97
C ASN A 64 5.96 6.87 -7.98
N ASN A 65 6.84 7.72 -8.50
CA ASN A 65 6.52 8.75 -9.49
C ASN A 65 7.12 8.43 -10.88
N ASN A 66 7.66 7.23 -11.06
CA ASN A 66 8.21 6.82 -12.35
C ASN A 66 7.07 6.32 -13.23
N HIS A 67 6.60 7.18 -14.13
CA HIS A 67 5.49 6.92 -15.05
C HIS A 67 5.58 5.53 -15.74
N LYS A 68 6.75 5.15 -16.27
CA LYS A 68 6.92 3.83 -16.92
C LYS A 68 6.77 2.67 -15.94
N SER A 69 7.35 2.79 -14.75
CA SER A 69 7.25 1.78 -13.68
C SER A 69 5.82 1.64 -13.16
N VAL A 70 5.12 2.76 -12.99
CA VAL A 70 3.76 2.82 -12.46
C VAL A 70 2.80 2.11 -13.41
N ASN A 71 2.81 2.46 -14.70
CA ASN A 71 1.90 1.85 -15.66
C ASN A 71 2.23 0.38 -15.92
N LYS A 72 3.52 0.00 -15.98
CA LYS A 72 3.90 -1.42 -16.02
C LYS A 72 3.36 -2.21 -14.82
N THR A 73 3.36 -1.61 -13.64
CA THR A 73 2.82 -2.24 -12.43
C THR A 73 1.31 -2.36 -12.52
N PHE A 74 0.63 -1.32 -12.97
CA PHE A 74 -0.81 -1.32 -13.17
C PHE A 74 -1.24 -2.39 -14.19
N ASP A 75 -0.62 -2.40 -15.38
CA ASP A 75 -0.92 -3.36 -16.46
C ASP A 75 -0.78 -4.81 -15.98
N TYR A 76 0.30 -5.12 -15.25
CA TYR A 76 0.49 -6.45 -14.68
C TYR A 76 -0.68 -6.88 -13.78
N TRP A 77 -1.17 -5.99 -12.92
CA TRP A 77 -2.28 -6.31 -12.01
C TRP A 77 -3.64 -6.32 -12.70
N ASN A 78 -3.82 -5.49 -13.72
CA ASN A 78 -5.03 -5.49 -14.53
C ASN A 78 -5.23 -6.83 -15.26
N ASP A 79 -4.14 -7.47 -15.68
CA ASP A 79 -4.17 -8.77 -16.37
C ASP A 79 -4.04 -9.97 -15.40
N PHE A 80 -3.90 -9.70 -14.09
CA PHE A 80 -3.71 -10.76 -13.10
C PHE A 80 -5.06 -11.29 -12.58
N GLU A 81 -5.47 -12.44 -13.08
CA GLU A 81 -6.66 -13.16 -12.62
C GLU A 81 -6.40 -13.92 -11.31
N GLY A 82 -6.37 -13.20 -10.19
CA GLY A 82 -6.31 -13.80 -8.87
C GLY A 82 -6.08 -12.81 -7.73
N GLY A 83 -5.97 -13.34 -6.52
CA GLY A 83 -5.76 -12.54 -5.32
C GLY A 83 -6.98 -11.73 -4.89
N VAL A 84 -6.77 -10.75 -4.02
CA VAL A 84 -7.87 -10.03 -3.35
C VAL A 84 -8.77 -9.28 -4.33
N ASP A 85 -8.22 -8.57 -5.32
CA ASP A 85 -9.03 -7.80 -6.28
C ASP A 85 -9.98 -8.69 -7.08
N TYR A 86 -9.49 -9.83 -7.59
CA TYR A 86 -10.30 -10.85 -8.26
C TYR A 86 -11.33 -11.48 -7.33
N MET A 87 -10.94 -11.85 -6.10
CA MET A 87 -11.88 -12.41 -5.14
C MET A 87 -12.99 -11.41 -4.76
N LEU A 88 -12.65 -10.12 -4.67
CA LEU A 88 -13.64 -9.06 -4.43
C LEU A 88 -14.61 -8.92 -5.61
N GLU A 89 -14.14 -9.08 -6.85
CA GLU A 89 -14.98 -9.09 -8.06
C GLU A 89 -15.96 -10.26 -8.06
N ASP A 90 -15.49 -11.47 -7.82
CA ASP A 90 -16.32 -12.68 -7.90
C ASP A 90 -17.33 -12.82 -6.74
N ASN A 91 -16.99 -12.31 -5.56
CA ASN A 91 -17.73 -12.63 -4.32
C ASN A 91 -18.43 -11.42 -3.71
N THR A 92 -18.24 -10.22 -4.25
CA THR A 92 -18.81 -8.99 -3.68
C THR A 92 -19.21 -7.97 -4.74
N ASP A 93 -19.99 -6.97 -4.32
CA ASP A 93 -20.36 -5.79 -5.10
C ASP A 93 -19.31 -4.67 -5.00
N TYR A 94 -18.08 -4.96 -4.54
CA TYR A 94 -17.08 -3.94 -4.22
C TYR A 94 -16.83 -3.01 -5.41
N TRP A 95 -16.47 -3.57 -6.56
CA TRP A 95 -16.13 -2.80 -7.76
C TRP A 95 -17.35 -2.14 -8.41
N GLU A 96 -18.53 -2.74 -8.27
CA GLU A 96 -19.78 -2.20 -8.80
C GLU A 96 -20.28 -0.99 -8.02
N THR A 97 -19.93 -0.90 -6.74
CA THR A 97 -20.47 0.11 -5.82
C THR A 97 -19.44 1.16 -5.38
N VAL A 98 -18.21 1.11 -5.92
CA VAL A 98 -17.23 2.17 -5.71
C VAL A 98 -17.76 3.51 -6.22
N ARG A 99 -17.38 4.58 -5.52
CA ARG A 99 -17.84 5.93 -5.87
C ARG A 99 -16.93 6.51 -6.95
N ILE A 100 -17.52 6.82 -8.10
CA ILE A 100 -16.82 7.48 -9.20
C ILE A 100 -17.44 8.86 -9.43
N TYR A 101 -16.60 9.88 -9.55
CA TYR A 101 -17.04 11.21 -9.95
C TYR A 101 -17.31 11.22 -11.46
N GLU A 102 -18.57 11.34 -11.89
CA GLU A 102 -18.95 11.16 -13.31
C GLU A 102 -18.11 11.94 -14.34
N PRO A 103 -17.70 13.21 -14.11
CA PRO A 103 -16.82 13.91 -15.06
C PRO A 103 -15.46 13.23 -15.26
N ALA A 104 -15.01 12.45 -14.28
CA ALA A 104 -13.80 11.66 -14.37
C ALA A 104 -13.93 10.48 -15.34
N LEU A 105 -15.12 9.89 -15.50
CA LEU A 105 -15.37 8.83 -16.49
C LEU A 105 -15.16 9.36 -17.90
N LYS A 106 -15.67 10.56 -18.20
CA LYS A 106 -15.45 11.24 -19.49
C LYS A 106 -13.98 11.57 -19.74
N LYS A 107 -13.21 11.83 -18.67
CA LYS A 107 -11.78 12.10 -18.75
C LYS A 107 -10.97 10.81 -18.93
N GLN A 108 -11.28 9.74 -18.19
CA GLN A 108 -10.68 8.41 -18.36
C GLN A 108 -10.91 7.87 -19.77
N ALA A 109 -12.12 8.00 -20.31
CA ALA A 109 -12.43 7.59 -21.68
C ALA A 109 -11.60 8.34 -22.75
N LYS A 110 -11.03 9.51 -22.41
CA LYS A 110 -10.14 10.30 -23.27
C LYS A 110 -8.66 10.11 -22.95
N MET A 111 -8.34 9.54 -21.80
CA MET A 111 -6.98 9.12 -21.47
C MET A 111 -6.70 7.82 -22.23
N LYS A 112 -5.44 7.58 -22.64
CA LYS A 112 -5.04 6.19 -22.84
C LYS A 112 -5.32 5.49 -21.51
N ILE A 113 -6.00 4.35 -21.58
CA ILE A 113 -6.79 3.76 -20.48
C ILE A 113 -6.01 3.73 -19.14
N TYR A 114 -4.67 3.70 -19.19
CA TYR A 114 -3.78 3.68 -18.04
C TYR A 114 -2.61 4.69 -18.21
N ASP A 115 -2.88 5.99 -18.07
CA ASP A 115 -1.83 7.04 -18.06
C ASP A 115 -1.66 7.60 -16.64
N TYR A 116 -1.19 6.76 -15.72
CA TYR A 116 -0.92 7.16 -14.34
C TYR A 116 0.48 7.79 -14.22
N ASP A 117 0.60 8.88 -13.46
CA ASP A 117 1.90 9.51 -13.21
C ASP A 117 2.59 8.93 -11.97
N SER A 118 1.80 8.39 -11.04
CA SER A 118 2.29 7.92 -9.75
C SER A 118 1.39 6.87 -9.12
N TYR A 119 1.94 6.14 -8.15
CA TYR A 119 1.13 5.45 -7.14
C TYR A 119 1.60 5.78 -5.72
N LEU A 120 0.67 5.65 -4.77
CA LEU A 120 0.92 5.70 -3.34
C LEU A 120 0.58 4.34 -2.73
N GLU A 121 1.55 3.68 -2.10
CA GLU A 121 1.33 2.42 -1.38
C GLU A 121 1.10 2.71 0.10
N TYR A 122 0.06 2.09 0.65
CA TYR A 122 -0.28 2.13 2.06
C TYR A 122 -0.30 0.73 2.66
N LYS A 123 0.20 0.61 3.89
CA LYS A 123 0.11 -0.58 4.72
C LYS A 123 -0.44 -0.20 6.07
N GLY A 124 -1.23 -1.09 6.68
CA GLY A 124 -1.78 -0.85 8.00
C GLY A 124 -2.29 -2.13 8.64
N LYS A 125 -2.21 -2.17 9.98
CA LYS A 125 -2.62 -3.32 10.80
C LYS A 125 -4.09 -3.74 10.62
N ASN A 126 -4.97 -2.81 10.23
CA ASN A 126 -6.41 -3.04 10.06
C ASN A 126 -6.83 -3.25 8.59
N LEU A 127 -5.88 -3.24 7.65
CA LEU A 127 -6.19 -3.39 6.23
C LEU A 127 -6.62 -4.82 5.87
N GLY A 128 -6.11 -5.83 6.60
CA GLY A 128 -6.41 -7.24 6.36
C GLY A 128 -5.67 -7.86 5.17
N VAL A 129 -5.03 -7.05 4.32
CA VAL A 129 -4.19 -7.47 3.19
C VAL A 129 -2.79 -6.84 3.29
N ASN A 130 -1.85 -7.29 2.45
CA ASN A 130 -0.45 -6.85 2.49
C ASN A 130 -0.27 -5.33 2.33
N TYR A 131 -1.01 -4.73 1.39
CA TYR A 131 -0.96 -3.30 1.07
C TYR A 131 -2.18 -2.93 0.20
N VAL A 132 -2.37 -1.63 0.01
CA VAL A 132 -3.19 -1.07 -1.07
C VAL A 132 -2.37 -0.03 -1.82
N ARG A 133 -2.48 0.00 -3.15
CA ARG A 133 -1.94 1.06 -4.00
C ARG A 133 -3.07 1.90 -4.54
N PHE A 134 -2.91 3.22 -4.47
CA PHE A 134 -3.74 4.18 -5.18
C PHE A 134 -2.95 4.70 -6.37
N TYR A 135 -3.52 4.61 -7.57
CA TYR A 135 -2.91 5.10 -8.80
C TYR A 135 -3.47 6.48 -9.13
N LEU A 136 -2.57 7.42 -9.44
CA LEU A 136 -2.91 8.82 -9.61
C LEU A 136 -2.53 9.35 -10.99
N ASN A 137 -3.24 10.38 -11.40
CA ASN A 137 -2.86 11.27 -12.49
C ASN A 137 -3.11 12.71 -12.04
N LYS A 138 -2.10 13.57 -12.09
CA LYS A 138 -2.12 14.96 -11.60
C LYS A 138 -2.63 15.05 -10.15
N ASN A 139 -2.11 14.18 -9.28
CA ASN A 139 -2.46 14.06 -7.86
C ASN A 139 -3.92 13.66 -7.56
N ILE A 140 -4.69 13.18 -8.54
CA ILE A 140 -6.06 12.68 -8.36
C ILE A 140 -6.05 11.17 -8.53
N VAL A 141 -6.74 10.46 -7.64
CA VAL A 141 -6.88 8.99 -7.66
C VAL A 141 -7.82 8.57 -8.78
N TYR A 142 -7.36 7.65 -9.64
CA TYR A 142 -8.17 7.08 -10.73
C TYR A 142 -8.21 5.54 -10.72
N GLY A 143 -7.31 4.90 -9.97
CA GLY A 143 -7.28 3.45 -9.81
C GLY A 143 -6.85 3.05 -8.40
N LEU A 144 -7.15 1.82 -8.02
CA LEU A 144 -6.62 1.20 -6.80
C LEU A 144 -6.31 -0.28 -7.07
N GLN A 145 -5.46 -0.85 -6.23
CA GLN A 145 -5.12 -2.28 -6.26
C GLN A 145 -4.80 -2.78 -4.85
N PHE A 146 -5.36 -3.91 -4.45
CA PHE A 146 -4.99 -4.57 -3.21
C PHE A 146 -3.84 -5.57 -3.40
N GLY A 147 -3.03 -5.73 -2.36
CA GLY A 147 -2.02 -6.78 -2.34
C GLY A 147 -2.68 -8.16 -2.47
N LYS A 148 -2.04 -9.07 -3.22
CA LYS A 148 -2.58 -10.39 -3.59
C LYS A 148 -3.24 -11.20 -2.47
N ASN A 149 -2.71 -11.16 -1.25
CA ASN A 149 -3.08 -12.08 -0.19
C ASN A 149 -3.76 -11.36 0.97
N ILE A 150 -4.75 -12.03 1.56
CA ILE A 150 -5.19 -11.76 2.93
C ILE A 150 -4.05 -12.16 3.87
N THR A 151 -3.71 -11.26 4.80
CA THR A 151 -2.57 -11.43 5.72
C THR A 151 -3.00 -11.59 7.16
N ASN A 152 -4.25 -11.26 7.47
CA ASN A 152 -4.78 -11.31 8.82
C ASN A 152 -6.26 -11.69 8.83
N ASP A 153 -6.53 -12.98 8.99
CA ASP A 153 -7.89 -13.54 9.01
C ASP A 153 -8.79 -12.89 10.07
N LYS A 154 -8.23 -12.52 11.24
CA LYS A 154 -9.02 -11.90 12.31
C LYS A 154 -9.54 -10.52 11.92
N ILE A 155 -8.78 -9.79 11.12
CA ILE A 155 -9.18 -8.48 10.57
C ILE A 155 -10.10 -8.68 9.38
N ALA A 156 -9.75 -9.58 8.46
CA ALA A 156 -10.54 -9.88 7.27
C ALA A 156 -11.98 -10.30 7.62
N LYS A 157 -12.16 -11.17 8.62
CA LYS A 157 -13.49 -11.60 9.11
C LYS A 157 -14.34 -10.47 9.71
N LYS A 158 -13.75 -9.33 10.07
CA LYS A 158 -14.45 -8.15 10.60
C LYS A 158 -14.76 -7.10 9.54
N ASP A 159 -13.99 -7.06 8.46
CA ASP A 159 -14.19 -6.11 7.36
C ASP A 159 -15.43 -6.49 6.52
N LYS A 160 -16.22 -5.51 6.06
CA LYS A 160 -17.49 -5.73 5.34
C LYS A 160 -17.28 -6.60 4.09
N TYR A 161 -16.20 -6.37 3.35
CA TYR A 161 -15.94 -7.00 2.06
C TYR A 161 -15.07 -8.23 2.23
N LEU A 162 -13.96 -8.15 2.97
CA LEU A 162 -13.04 -9.28 3.11
C LEU A 162 -13.67 -10.50 3.79
N LYS A 163 -14.66 -10.32 4.68
CA LYS A 163 -15.33 -11.45 5.33
C LYS A 163 -16.11 -12.35 4.38
N ARG A 164 -16.46 -11.86 3.19
CA ARG A 164 -17.21 -12.61 2.15
C ARG A 164 -16.29 -13.48 1.28
N LEU A 165 -14.98 -13.39 1.49
CA LEU A 165 -13.98 -14.14 0.74
C LEU A 165 -13.64 -15.49 1.38
N TYR A 166 -14.43 -15.93 2.37
CA TYR A 166 -14.28 -17.15 3.15
C TYR A 166 -15.52 -18.03 3.06
#